data_AF-A0A1G2D3S7-F1
#
_entry.id   AF-A0A1G2D3S7-F1
#
_cell.length_a   1.000
_cell.length_b   1.000
_cell.length_c   1.000
_cell.angle_alpha   90.00
_cell.angle_beta   90.00
_cell.angle_gamma   90.00
#
_symmetry.space_group_name_H-M   'P 1'
#
loop_
_entity.id
_entity.type
_entity.pdbx_description
1 polymer ?
#
loop_
_entity_poly.entity_id
_entity_poly.type
_entity_poly.pdbx_seq_one_letter_code
_entity_poly.pdbx_strand_id
1 'polypeptide(L)'
;MSLEGVKSHEELAGELLALQRGENKGRGVPCVQDIAQYWKVGEIESARAIAWHDNDKIRDNHPDIQRWLEDNLFGPDVDSPLKVAERIKNWGRQEDH
;
A
#
# COMPACT_ATOMS: atom_id res chain seq x y z
N MET A 1 10.11 26.54 10.76
CA MET A 1 9.14 25.47 10.48
C MET A 1 9.96 24.25 10.14
N SER A 2 9.94 23.23 11.00
CA SER A 2 10.72 22.00 10.80
C SER A 2 10.34 21.38 9.47
N LEU A 3 11.34 21.12 8.62
CA LEU A 3 11.18 20.20 7.50
C LEU A 3 10.95 18.83 8.15
N GLU A 4 9.70 18.44 8.36
CA GLU A 4 9.38 17.09 8.81
C GLU A 4 9.98 16.13 7.78
N GLY A 5 10.90 15.30 8.25
CA GLY A 5 11.75 14.45 7.44
C GLY A 5 10.91 13.55 6.55
N VAL A 6 10.99 13.78 5.25
CA VAL A 6 10.48 12.83 4.26
C VAL A 6 11.23 11.53 4.48
N LYS A 7 10.52 10.50 4.95
CA LYS A 7 11.11 9.17 5.16
C LYS A 7 11.69 8.68 3.85
N SER A 8 12.92 8.18 3.91
CA SER A 8 13.57 7.55 2.76
C SER A 8 12.83 6.27 2.36
N HIS A 9 13.02 5.84 1.11
CA HIS A 9 12.50 4.57 0.62
C HIS A 9 12.95 3.37 1.46
N GLU A 10 14.16 3.42 2.00
CA GLU A 10 14.70 2.37 2.87
C GLU A 10 13.98 2.33 4.22
N GLU A 11 13.66 3.48 4.80
CA GLU A 11 12.89 3.58 6.05
C GLU A 11 11.46 3.06 5.85
N LEU A 12 10.80 3.46 4.77
CA LEU A 12 9.46 2.99 4.42
C LEU A 12 9.44 1.48 4.16
N ALA A 13 10.41 0.95 3.42
CA ALA A 13 10.54 -0.50 3.23
C ALA A 13 10.78 -1.24 4.55
N GLY A 14 11.58 -0.68 5.45
CA GLY A 14 11.82 -1.22 6.79
C GLY A 14 10.54 -1.30 7.62
N GLU A 15 9.72 -0.25 7.60
CA GLU A 15 8.41 -0.21 8.26
C GLU A 15 7.47 -1.28 7.70
N LEU A 16 7.37 -1.39 6.37
CA LEU A 16 6.52 -2.39 5.72
C LEU A 16 6.96 -3.83 6.05
N LEU A 17 8.28 -4.08 6.12
CA LEU A 17 8.83 -5.36 6.54
C LEU A 17 8.58 -5.67 8.01
N ALA A 18 8.60 -4.67 8.88
CA ALA A 18 8.26 -4.84 10.28
C ALA A 18 6.77 -5.18 10.45
N LEU A 19 5.90 -4.49 9.70
CA LEU A 19 4.46 -4.71 9.70
C LEU A 19 4.11 -6.13 9.26
N GLN A 20 4.66 -6.59 8.13
CA GLN A 20 4.36 -7.93 7.61
C GLN A 20 4.93 -9.06 8.49
N ARG A 21 6.04 -8.85 9.21
CA ARG A 21 6.61 -9.86 10.13
C ARG A 21 5.68 -10.25 11.28
N GLY A 22 4.72 -9.38 11.66
CA GLY A 22 3.69 -9.71 12.65
C GLY A 22 2.63 -10.68 12.12
N GLU A 23 2.49 -10.78 10.81
CA GLU A 23 1.42 -11.53 10.15
C GLU A 23 1.75 -13.00 9.93
N ASN A 24 0.71 -13.81 9.68
CA ASN A 24 0.82 -15.24 9.36
C ASN A 24 1.63 -16.06 10.38
N LYS A 25 1.43 -15.78 11.69
CA LYS A 25 2.15 -16.45 12.80
C LYS A 25 3.68 -16.26 12.69
N GLY A 26 4.13 -15.10 12.20
CA GLY A 26 5.54 -14.79 12.02
C GLY A 26 6.15 -15.27 10.69
N ARG A 27 5.34 -15.82 9.78
CA ARG A 27 5.82 -16.21 8.43
C ARG A 27 5.85 -15.04 7.45
N GLY A 28 5.13 -13.97 7.75
CA GLY A 28 5.05 -12.84 6.84
C GLY A 28 4.10 -13.04 5.67
N VAL A 29 3.98 -12.00 4.86
CA VAL A 29 3.15 -11.98 3.65
C VAL A 29 4.09 -11.85 2.45
N PRO A 30 4.24 -12.90 1.61
CA PRO A 30 5.25 -12.93 0.54
C PRO A 30 5.15 -11.75 -0.44
N CYS A 31 3.94 -11.40 -0.90
CA CYS A 31 3.77 -10.26 -1.81
C CYS A 31 4.18 -8.93 -1.16
N VAL A 32 4.03 -8.78 0.16
CA VAL A 32 4.46 -7.58 0.89
C VAL A 32 5.97 -7.51 1.05
N GLN A 33 6.63 -8.66 1.19
CA GLN A 33 8.09 -8.74 1.16
C GLN A 33 8.65 -8.28 -0.19
N ASP A 34 8.03 -8.71 -1.30
CA ASP A 34 8.44 -8.28 -2.64
C ASP A 34 8.22 -6.78 -2.84
N ILE A 35 7.07 -6.25 -2.43
CA ILE A 35 6.78 -4.80 -2.46
C ILE A 35 7.86 -4.02 -1.72
N ALA A 36 8.21 -4.43 -0.49
CA ALA A 36 9.23 -3.75 0.30
C ALA A 36 10.62 -3.83 -0.34
N GLN A 37 10.97 -4.95 -0.98
CA GLN A 37 12.25 -5.13 -1.65
C GLN A 37 12.37 -4.20 -2.87
N TYR A 38 11.36 -4.13 -3.73
CA TYR A 38 11.34 -3.23 -4.88
C TYR A 38 11.37 -1.76 -4.45
N TRP A 39 10.62 -1.42 -3.39
CA TRP A 39 10.65 -0.07 -2.84
C TRP A 39 12.02 0.31 -2.31
N LYS A 40 12.68 -0.58 -1.56
CA LYS A 40 14.02 -0.35 -1.00
C LYS A 40 15.05 0.03 -2.07
N VAL A 41 14.98 -0.60 -3.24
CA VAL A 41 15.90 -0.31 -4.37
C VAL A 41 15.44 0.86 -5.24
N GLY A 42 14.33 1.53 -4.90
CA GLY A 42 13.79 2.68 -5.62
C GLY A 42 12.90 2.34 -6.80
N GLU A 43 12.56 1.07 -7.01
CA GLU A 43 11.63 0.61 -8.04
C GLU A 43 10.18 0.75 -7.58
N ILE A 44 9.71 1.99 -7.44
CA ILE A 44 8.38 2.31 -6.91
C ILE A 44 7.27 1.81 -7.82
N GLU A 45 7.46 1.85 -9.14
CA GLU A 45 6.47 1.35 -10.10
C GLU A 45 6.27 -0.16 -10.00
N SER A 46 7.38 -0.92 -9.89
CA SER A 46 7.34 -2.37 -9.65
C SER A 46 6.63 -2.69 -8.33
N ALA A 47 6.94 -1.96 -7.26
CA ALA A 47 6.28 -2.11 -5.97
C ALA A 47 4.77 -1.84 -6.05
N ARG A 48 4.36 -0.76 -6.75
CA ARG A 48 2.95 -0.43 -7.00
C ARG A 48 2.23 -1.50 -7.81
N ALA A 49 2.87 -2.03 -8.86
CA ALA A 49 2.27 -3.05 -9.71
C ALA A 49 1.93 -4.33 -8.91
N ILE A 50 2.82 -4.76 -8.01
CA ILE A 50 2.59 -5.91 -7.14
C ILE A 50 1.48 -5.61 -6.14
N ALA A 51 1.55 -4.45 -5.47
CA ALA A 51 0.52 -4.02 -4.53
C ALA A 51 -0.87 -3.90 -5.18
N TRP A 52 -0.93 -3.53 -6.45
CA TRP A 52 -2.15 -3.48 -7.24
C TRP A 52 -2.66 -4.88 -7.59
N HIS A 53 -1.79 -5.74 -8.12
CA HIS A 53 -2.16 -7.09 -8.56
C HIS A 53 -2.65 -7.96 -7.42
N ASP A 54 -1.96 -7.95 -6.27
CA ASP A 54 -2.31 -8.74 -5.10
C ASP A 54 -3.17 -7.97 -4.09
N ASN A 55 -3.74 -6.83 -4.49
CA ASN A 55 -4.54 -5.97 -3.62
C ASN A 55 -5.69 -6.73 -2.93
N ASP A 56 -6.39 -7.59 -3.66
CA ASP A 56 -7.53 -8.34 -3.15
C ASP A 56 -7.15 -9.18 -1.93
N LYS A 57 -6.01 -9.88 -2.00
CA LYS A 57 -5.49 -10.71 -0.91
C LYS A 57 -5.06 -9.87 0.29
N ILE A 58 -4.40 -8.74 0.02
CA ILE A 58 -3.89 -7.84 1.06
C ILE A 58 -5.05 -7.15 1.78
N ARG A 59 -6.02 -6.61 1.03
CA ARG A 59 -7.21 -5.94 1.56
C ARG A 59 -8.03 -6.86 2.45
N ASP A 60 -8.25 -8.09 2.01
CA ASP A 60 -9.19 -8.99 2.68
C ASP A 60 -8.56 -9.69 3.91
N ASN A 61 -7.24 -9.89 3.94
CA ASN A 61 -6.55 -10.60 5.03
C ASN A 61 -5.68 -9.70 5.92
N HIS A 62 -5.21 -8.56 5.41
CA HIS A 62 -4.22 -7.69 6.07
C HIS A 62 -4.58 -6.20 5.91
N PRO A 63 -5.71 -5.74 6.49
CA PRO A 63 -6.22 -4.39 6.29
C PRO A 63 -5.26 -3.30 6.77
N ASP A 64 -4.44 -3.57 7.80
CA ASP A 64 -3.44 -2.64 8.31
C ASP A 64 -2.31 -2.41 7.30
N ILE A 65 -1.88 -3.48 6.62
CA ILE A 65 -0.91 -3.40 5.52
C ILE A 65 -1.50 -2.63 4.35
N GLN A 66 -2.76 -2.92 4.00
CA GLN A 66 -3.43 -2.20 2.92
C GLN A 66 -3.46 -0.69 3.20
N ARG A 67 -3.85 -0.29 4.41
CA ARG A 67 -3.91 1.13 4.79
C ARG A 67 -2.52 1.79 4.72
N TRP A 68 -1.49 1.10 5.20
CA TRP A 68 -0.13 1.62 5.11
C TRP A 68 0.32 1.81 3.65
N LEU A 69 -0.02 0.88 2.75
CA LEU A 69 0.28 1.01 1.31
C LEU A 69 -0.45 2.19 0.67
N GLU A 70 -1.69 2.46 1.05
CA GLU A 70 -2.43 3.64 0.58
C GLU A 70 -1.74 4.93 0.99
N ASP A 71 -1.40 5.05 2.28
CA ASP A 71 -0.83 6.26 2.86
C ASP A 71 0.58 6.56 2.33
N ASN A 72 1.36 5.52 1.99
CA ASN A 72 2.78 5.68 1.66
C ASN A 72 3.14 5.34 0.20
N LEU A 73 2.52 4.31 -0.41
CA LEU A 73 2.92 3.79 -1.73
C LEU A 73 2.16 4.45 -2.87
N PHE A 74 0.84 4.50 -2.73
CA PHE A 74 -0.04 5.14 -3.70
C PHE A 74 -0.14 6.64 -3.44
N GLY A 75 -0.26 7.07 -2.18
CA GLY A 75 -0.35 8.49 -1.85
C GLY A 75 -1.67 9.13 -2.33
N PRO A 76 -1.85 10.45 -2.12
CA PRO A 76 -3.11 11.14 -2.40
C PRO A 76 -3.41 11.24 -3.91
N ASP A 77 -2.39 11.42 -4.74
CA ASP A 77 -2.55 11.77 -6.17
C ASP A 77 -2.55 10.57 -7.13
N VAL A 78 -2.30 9.36 -6.64
CA VAL A 78 -2.35 8.15 -7.47
C VAL A 78 -3.67 7.44 -7.23
N ASP A 79 -4.32 7.03 -8.31
CA ASP A 79 -5.46 6.11 -8.27
C ASP A 79 -4.95 4.83 -7.60
N SER A 80 -5.39 4.59 -6.38
CA SER A 80 -5.12 3.36 -5.64
C SER A 80 -6.26 2.36 -5.87
N PRO A 81 -6.04 1.05 -5.64
CA PRO A 81 -7.07 0.05 -5.87
C PRO A 81 -8.35 0.33 -5.09
N LEU A 82 -8.22 0.84 -3.86
CA LEU A 82 -9.37 1.20 -3.03
C LEU A 82 -10.12 2.41 -3.58
N LYS A 83 -9.43 3.49 -3.97
CA LYS A 83 -10.08 4.66 -4.57
C LYS A 83 -10.81 4.31 -5.86
N VAL A 84 -10.23 3.45 -6.69
CA VAL A 84 -10.89 2.95 -7.91
C VAL A 84 -12.10 2.10 -7.57
N ALA A 85 -12.00 1.20 -6.59
CA ALA A 85 -13.14 0.40 -6.12
C ALA A 85 -14.27 1.28 -5.57
N GLU A 86 -13.96 2.32 -4.80
CA GLU A 86 -14.94 3.29 -4.29
C GLU A 86 -15.58 4.11 -5.41
N ARG A 87 -14.79 4.60 -6.38
CA ARG A 87 -15.31 5.31 -7.57
C ARG A 87 -16.26 4.43 -8.37
N ILE A 88 -15.92 3.16 -8.58
CA ILE A 88 -16.79 2.19 -9.27
C ILE A 88 -18.07 1.95 -8.47
N LYS A 89 -17.98 1.79 -7.14
CA LYS A 89 -19.14 1.59 -6.27
C LYS A 89 -20.10 2.80 -6.28
N ASN A 90 -19.54 4.00 -6.43
CA ASN A 90 -20.29 5.25 -6.50
C ASN A 90 -20.66 5.66 -7.93
N TRP A 91 -20.20 4.91 -8.95
CA TRP A 91 -20.49 5.20 -10.36
C TRP A 91 -21.99 5.05 -10.62
N GLY A 92 -22.67 6.17 -10.86
CA GLY A 92 -24.11 6.20 -11.12
C GLY A 92 -25.01 6.41 -9.89
N ARG A 93 -24.45 6.65 -8.69
CA ARG A 93 -25.24 7.28 -7.62
C ARG A 93 -25.33 8.77 -7.90
N GLN A 94 -26.51 9.23 -8.32
CA GLN A 94 -26.82 10.66 -8.28
C GLN A 94 -26.61 11.14 -6.84
N GLU A 95 -25.80 12.17 -6.67
CA GLU A 95 -25.78 12.95 -5.43
C GLU A 95 -27.13 13.68 -5.38
N ASP A 96 -28.09 13.13 -4.62
CA ASP A 96 -29.28 13.87 -4.22
C ASP A 96 -28.83 15.06 -3.37
N HIS A 97 -28.76 16.23 -4.01
CA HIS A 97 -28.44 17.52 -3.43
C HIS A 97 -29.72 18.33 -3.19
#